data_AF-A0A8T0CGZ7-F1
#
_entry.id   AF-A0A8T0CGZ7-F1
#
_cell.length_a   1.000
_cell.length_b   1.000
_cell.length_c   1.000
_cell.angle_alpha   90.00
_cell.angle_beta   90.00
_cell.angle_gamma   90.00
#
_symmetry.space_group_name_H-M   'P 1'
#
loop_
_entity.id
_entity.type
_entity.pdbx_description
1 polymer ?
#
loop_
_entity_poly.entity_id
_entity_poly.type
_entity_poly.pdbx_seq_one_letter_code
_entity_poly.pdbx_strand_id
1 'polypeptide(L)'
;MKDPEMGVPHLFRCPISLDLFTDPVTLCTGQTYDRSSIEKWLAAGNLTCPVTMQRLHDPSVVPNHTLRHLIEQWLQLGHEAGTNHVRTIDPDHCLIALRHSLESPESTLPDKVRMLGRVRVMSAESPSKCAAFLRLGFLPMLLELIFGNAESRATSAPSPDHAHFIDQALSCTLILLDLGGLQCLNMLKEQSKLASFLVLFEHGTVTTKISLCRLVETMSSSFETKELFTTLGHRLQIIRGMILLLHQDPEVSEAAIKAISSLCSLESIREILLREGLINGLLAYISHAKTQERAPAVHLGMRLLERLL
;
A
#
# COMPACT_ATOMS: atom_id res chain seq x y z
N MET A 1 -26.27 9.75 40.33
CA MET A 1 -25.03 10.28 39.71
C MET A 1 -23.85 9.48 40.25
N LYS A 2 -23.21 8.70 39.39
CA LYS A 2 -21.94 8.03 39.63
C LYS A 2 -21.18 8.16 38.31
N ASP A 3 -20.14 8.98 38.30
CA ASP A 3 -19.26 9.16 37.14
C ASP A 3 -18.60 7.82 36.76
N PRO A 4 -18.49 7.46 35.48
CA PRO A 4 -17.66 6.34 35.07
C PRO A 4 -16.22 6.83 34.98
N GLU A 5 -15.40 6.51 35.99
CA GLU A 5 -13.95 6.69 35.92
C GLU A 5 -13.38 5.97 34.68
N MET A 6 -12.89 6.75 33.72
CA MET A 6 -12.03 6.29 32.63
C MET A 6 -10.74 5.68 33.21
N GLY A 7 -10.74 4.38 33.49
CA GLY A 7 -9.59 3.70 34.07
C GLY A 7 -8.50 3.43 33.04
N VAL A 8 -7.28 3.92 33.29
CA VAL A 8 -6.04 3.49 32.59
C VAL A 8 -5.97 1.96 32.52
N PRO A 9 -5.66 1.33 31.38
CA PRO A 9 -5.52 -0.13 31.28
C PRO A 9 -4.50 -0.68 32.28
N HIS A 10 -4.80 -1.83 32.90
CA HIS A 10 -3.92 -2.44 33.91
C HIS A 10 -2.50 -2.72 33.40
N LEU A 11 -2.34 -3.05 32.12
CA LEU A 11 -1.04 -3.29 31.49
C LEU A 11 -0.15 -2.03 31.44
N PHE A 12 -0.75 -0.84 31.51
CA PHE A 12 -0.04 0.44 31.50
C PHE A 12 0.17 1.01 32.88
N ARG A 13 -0.17 0.26 33.93
CA ARG A 13 0.02 0.70 35.32
C ARG A 13 1.26 0.07 35.93
N CYS A 14 2.02 0.87 36.63
CA CYS A 14 3.14 0.42 37.45
C CYS A 14 2.62 -0.47 38.59
N PRO A 15 3.17 -1.67 38.82
CA PRO A 15 2.72 -2.54 39.92
C PRO A 15 2.92 -1.98 41.32
N ILE A 16 3.81 -0.98 41.49
CA ILE A 16 4.09 -0.34 42.78
C ILE A 16 3.14 0.83 43.02
N SER A 17 3.07 1.79 42.09
CA SER A 17 2.28 3.01 42.27
C SER A 17 0.82 2.83 41.84
N LEU A 18 0.53 1.83 41.01
CA LEU A 18 -0.76 1.61 40.35
C LEU A 18 -1.18 2.74 39.39
N ASP A 19 -0.27 3.67 39.13
CA ASP A 19 -0.42 4.78 38.19
C ASP A 19 0.14 4.43 36.81
N LEU A 20 -0.24 5.22 35.80
CA LEU A 20 0.29 5.11 34.44
C LEU A 20 1.83 5.19 34.44
N PHE A 21 2.51 4.29 33.72
CA PHE A 21 3.96 4.41 33.54
C PHE A 21 4.31 5.71 32.82
N THR A 22 5.27 6.46 33.36
CA THR A 22 5.85 7.65 32.73
C THR A 22 7.24 7.32 32.15
N ASP A 23 8.00 6.49 32.87
CA ASP A 23 9.30 5.99 32.44
C ASP A 23 9.45 4.50 32.78
N PRO A 24 8.90 3.60 31.94
CA PRO A 24 8.91 2.18 32.22
C PRO A 24 10.32 1.59 32.11
N VAL A 25 10.76 0.88 33.14
CA VAL A 25 12.05 0.18 33.23
C VAL A 25 11.88 -1.25 33.74
N THR A 26 12.69 -2.17 33.24
CA THR A 26 12.60 -3.61 33.50
C THR A 26 13.77 -4.06 34.36
N LEU A 27 13.48 -4.85 35.40
CA LEU A 27 14.49 -5.54 36.21
C LEU A 27 14.98 -6.83 35.54
N CYS A 28 16.10 -7.38 36.03
CA CYS A 28 16.62 -8.68 35.59
C CYS A 28 15.63 -9.86 35.71
N THR A 29 14.58 -9.71 36.52
CA THR A 29 13.47 -10.67 36.66
C THR A 29 12.42 -10.59 35.55
N GLY A 30 12.55 -9.66 34.61
CA GLY A 30 11.61 -9.43 33.51
C GLY A 30 10.38 -8.59 33.89
N GLN A 31 10.25 -8.17 35.15
CA GLN A 31 9.15 -7.31 35.60
C GLN A 31 9.44 -5.83 35.32
N THR A 32 8.43 -5.09 34.87
CA THR A 32 8.52 -3.66 34.51
C THR A 32 7.89 -2.78 35.58
N TYR A 33 8.56 -1.69 35.93
CA TYR A 33 8.16 -0.70 36.92
C TYR A 33 8.36 0.72 36.39
N ASP A 34 7.68 1.70 36.96
CA ASP A 34 8.04 3.09 36.71
C ASP A 34 9.38 3.39 37.39
N ARG A 35 10.30 4.02 36.66
CA ARG A 35 11.66 4.31 37.13
C ARG A 35 11.67 4.92 38.52
N SER A 36 10.85 5.96 38.72
CA SER A 36 10.80 6.68 39.99
C SER A 36 10.35 5.80 41.16
N SER A 37 9.49 4.81 40.88
CA SER A 37 8.94 3.90 41.89
C SER A 37 9.95 2.83 42.26
N ILE A 38 10.61 2.20 41.27
CA ILE A 38 11.56 1.14 41.55
C ILE A 38 12.89 1.66 42.09
N GLU A 39 13.34 2.84 41.65
CA GLU A 39 14.55 3.46 42.22
C GLU A 39 14.36 3.81 43.69
N LYS A 40 13.17 4.31 44.10
CA LYS A 40 12.84 4.51 45.52
C LYS A 40 12.83 3.21 46.31
N TRP A 41 12.27 2.14 45.74
CA TRP A 41 12.24 0.82 46.38
C TRP A 41 13.65 0.28 46.65
N LEU A 42 14.54 0.37 45.66
CA LEU A 42 15.93 -0.06 45.77
C LEU A 42 16.73 0.85 46.73
N ALA A 43 16.51 2.18 46.68
CA ALA A 43 17.17 3.14 47.56
C ALA A 43 16.80 2.98 49.04
N ALA A 44 15.61 2.43 49.33
CA ALA A 44 15.20 2.05 50.68
C ALA A 44 15.88 0.76 51.20
N GLY A 45 16.83 0.19 50.43
CA GLY A 45 17.60 -0.99 50.81
C GLY A 45 16.96 -2.32 50.44
N ASN A 46 15.83 -2.31 49.71
CA ASN A 46 15.16 -3.54 49.29
C ASN A 46 15.86 -4.12 48.06
N LEU A 47 16.42 -5.33 48.19
CA LEU A 47 17.07 -6.07 47.10
C LEU A 47 16.22 -7.25 46.60
N THR A 48 14.90 -7.07 46.61
CA THR A 48 13.93 -8.05 46.12
C THR A 48 13.01 -7.42 45.08
N CYS A 49 12.60 -8.22 44.11
CA CYS A 49 11.60 -7.82 43.13
C CYS A 49 10.22 -7.67 43.82
N PRO A 50 9.55 -6.51 43.73
CA PRO A 50 8.27 -6.28 44.40
C PRO A 50 7.16 -7.27 44.04
N VAL A 51 7.12 -7.73 42.78
CA VAL A 51 6.07 -8.64 42.29
C VAL A 51 6.44 -10.11 42.49
N THR A 52 7.65 -10.51 42.08
CA THR A 52 8.04 -11.93 42.13
C THR A 52 8.61 -12.35 43.49
N MET A 53 8.90 -11.40 44.37
CA MET A 53 9.56 -11.61 45.67
C MET A 53 10.93 -12.29 45.58
N GLN A 54 11.51 -12.38 44.37
CA GLN A 54 12.82 -12.96 44.14
C GLN A 54 13.93 -11.97 44.49
N ARG A 55 15.05 -12.46 45.05
CA ARG A 55 16.22 -11.65 45.36
C ARG A 55 16.90 -11.19 44.07
N LEU A 56 17.22 -9.91 43.98
CA LEU A 56 17.90 -9.32 42.83
C LEU A 56 19.40 -9.57 42.98
N HIS A 57 19.96 -10.33 42.04
CA HIS A 57 21.42 -10.49 41.92
C HIS A 57 22.08 -9.29 41.26
N ASP A 58 21.33 -8.56 40.45
CA ASP A 58 21.70 -7.28 39.85
C ASP A 58 20.54 -6.28 40.02
N PRO A 59 20.74 -5.16 40.75
CA PRO A 59 19.73 -4.12 40.93
C PRO A 59 19.63 -3.14 39.74
N SER A 60 20.36 -3.38 38.64
CA SER A 60 20.27 -2.55 37.45
C SER A 60 18.87 -2.60 36.81
N VAL A 61 18.49 -1.49 36.18
CA VAL A 61 17.21 -1.31 35.48
C VAL A 61 17.47 -0.98 34.02
N VAL A 62 16.74 -1.63 33.11
CA VAL A 62 16.87 -1.42 31.66
C VAL A 62 15.61 -0.71 31.15
N PRO A 63 15.70 0.38 30.36
CA PRO A 63 14.53 1.04 29.80
C PRO A 63 13.67 0.09 28.94
N ASN A 64 12.35 0.11 29.14
CA ASN A 64 11.39 -0.62 28.32
C ASN A 64 10.79 0.30 27.25
N HIS A 65 11.55 0.51 26.18
CA HIS A 65 11.14 1.40 25.08
C HIS A 65 9.86 0.93 24.38
N THR A 66 9.62 -0.38 24.31
CA THR A 66 8.40 -0.95 23.72
C THR A 66 7.17 -0.54 24.50
N LEU A 67 7.18 -0.68 25.84
CA LEU A 67 6.05 -0.30 26.67
C LEU A 67 5.82 1.23 26.65
N ARG A 68 6.90 2.01 26.67
CA ARG A 68 6.81 3.47 26.52
C ARG A 68 6.11 3.87 25.21
N HIS A 69 6.54 3.28 24.09
CA HIS A 69 5.93 3.55 22.78
C HIS A 69 4.45 3.15 22.73
N LEU A 70 4.08 2.00 23.30
CA LEU A 70 2.67 1.56 23.36
C LEU A 70 1.78 2.50 24.18
N ILE A 71 2.31 3.05 25.28
CA ILE A 71 1.60 4.01 26.12
C ILE A 71 1.43 5.34 25.39
N GLU A 72 2.48 5.82 24.71
CA GLU A 72 2.42 7.04 23.89
C GLU A 72 1.36 6.91 22.79
N GLN A 73 1.32 5.77 22.09
CA GLN A 73 0.28 5.48 21.11
C GLN A 73 -1.12 5.47 21.73
N TRP A 74 -1.29 4.86 22.91
CA TRP A 74 -2.57 4.84 23.61
C TRP A 74 -3.04 6.25 24.03
N LEU A 75 -2.13 7.09 24.53
CA LEU A 75 -2.42 8.48 24.90
C LEU A 75 -2.80 9.35 23.70
N GLN A 76 -2.17 9.11 22.55
CA GLN A 76 -2.50 9.80 21.29
C GLN A 76 -3.89 9.40 20.78
N LEU A 77 -4.22 8.11 20.83
CA LEU A 77 -5.55 7.60 20.44
C LEU A 77 -6.67 8.12 21.37
N GLY A 78 -6.38 8.34 22.65
CA GLY A 78 -7.33 8.88 23.62
C GLY A 78 -7.73 10.35 23.39
N HIS A 79 -6.94 11.13 22.62
CA HIS A 79 -7.25 12.54 22.33
C HIS A 79 -8.20 12.73 21.13
N GLU A 80 -8.41 11.72 20.29
CA GLU A 80 -9.22 11.85 19.07
C GLU A 80 -10.55 11.08 19.11
N ALA A 81 -10.82 10.30 20.17
CA ALA A 81 -12.03 9.49 20.24
C ALA A 81 -12.58 9.40 21.67
N GLY A 82 -13.45 10.36 22.01
CA GLY A 82 -14.42 10.17 23.08
C GLY A 82 -15.51 9.18 22.65
N THR A 83 -15.18 7.89 22.53
CA THR A 83 -16.10 6.74 22.72
C THR A 83 -15.39 5.41 22.48
N ASN A 84 -15.49 4.54 23.48
CA ASN A 84 -15.59 3.08 23.40
C ASN A 84 -14.37 2.21 23.05
N HIS A 85 -13.93 1.53 24.11
CA HIS A 85 -13.51 0.12 24.15
C HIS A 85 -12.09 -0.19 23.67
N VAL A 86 -11.16 -0.15 24.64
CA VAL A 86 -10.03 -1.08 24.70
C VAL A 86 -10.57 -2.50 24.88
N ARG A 87 -11.07 -3.07 23.79
CA ARG A 87 -10.84 -4.48 23.50
C ARG A 87 -9.45 -4.52 22.90
N THR A 88 -8.68 -5.57 23.21
CA THR A 88 -7.49 -6.01 22.48
C THR A 88 -7.54 -5.44 21.08
N ILE A 89 -6.66 -4.49 20.71
CA ILE A 89 -6.73 -3.82 19.40
C ILE A 89 -6.63 -4.95 18.39
N ASP A 90 -7.79 -5.36 17.87
CA ASP A 90 -7.86 -6.31 16.79
C ASP A 90 -7.04 -5.65 15.68
N PRO A 91 -6.00 -6.31 15.15
CA PRO A 91 -5.26 -5.79 14.01
C PRO A 91 -6.20 -5.26 12.91
N ASP A 92 -7.39 -5.86 12.79
CA ASP A 92 -8.43 -5.43 11.85
C ASP A 92 -9.05 -4.07 12.20
N HIS A 93 -9.17 -3.69 13.48
CA HIS A 93 -9.82 -2.42 13.87
C HIS A 93 -9.02 -1.19 13.41
N CYS A 94 -7.68 -1.24 13.52
CA CYS A 94 -6.81 -0.21 12.96
C CYS A 94 -6.93 -0.11 11.43
N LEU A 95 -7.09 -1.25 10.76
CA LEU A 95 -7.26 -1.30 9.31
C LEU A 95 -8.64 -0.80 8.86
N ILE A 96 -9.69 -1.08 9.64
CA ILE A 96 -11.04 -0.54 9.40
C ILE A 96 -11.05 0.98 9.55
N ALA A 97 -10.44 1.51 10.62
CA ALA A 97 -10.31 2.96 10.81
C ALA A 97 -9.54 3.60 9.64
N LEU A 98 -8.44 2.96 9.21
CA LEU A 98 -7.67 3.44 8.06
C LEU A 98 -8.50 3.48 6.78
N ARG A 99 -9.30 2.43 6.52
CA ARG A 99 -10.20 2.38 5.36
C ARG A 99 -11.24 3.49 5.42
N HIS A 100 -11.89 3.67 6.57
CA HIS A 100 -12.90 4.71 6.77
C HIS A 100 -12.32 6.11 6.52
N SER A 101 -11.10 6.38 6.99
CA SER A 101 -10.43 7.67 6.74
C SER A 101 -10.10 7.89 5.26
N LEU A 102 -9.79 6.84 4.49
CA LEU A 102 -9.56 6.95 3.04
C LEU A 102 -10.84 7.22 2.26
N GLU A 103 -11.94 6.57 2.64
CA GLU A 103 -13.26 6.71 2.03
C GLU A 103 -13.95 8.03 2.42
N SER A 104 -13.62 8.60 3.59
CA SER A 104 -14.23 9.85 4.04
C SER A 104 -14.04 11.00 3.04
N PRO A 105 -15.10 11.77 2.73
CA PRO A 105 -14.99 12.98 1.91
C PRO A 105 -14.35 14.15 2.68
N GLU A 106 -14.31 14.08 4.02
CA GLU A 106 -13.78 15.13 4.89
C GLU A 106 -12.25 15.08 4.99
N SER A 107 -11.64 13.95 4.66
CA SER A 107 -10.18 13.81 4.72
C SER A 107 -9.51 14.48 3.53
N THR A 108 -8.49 15.28 3.83
CA THR A 108 -7.75 16.01 2.81
C THR A 108 -6.91 15.07 1.95
N LEU A 109 -6.62 15.47 0.71
CA LEU A 109 -5.80 14.66 -0.19
C LEU A 109 -4.40 14.32 0.40
N PRO A 110 -3.67 15.25 1.05
CA PRO A 110 -2.43 14.92 1.75
C PRO A 110 -2.60 13.89 2.87
N ASP A 111 -3.71 13.94 3.61
CA ASP A 111 -4.00 12.93 4.62
C ASP A 111 -4.21 11.56 3.98
N LYS A 112 -4.97 11.50 2.88
CA LYS A 112 -5.18 10.26 2.13
C LYS A 112 -3.86 9.68 1.62
N VAL A 113 -2.97 10.51 1.08
CA VAL A 113 -1.61 10.09 0.66
C VAL A 113 -0.83 9.51 1.84
N ARG A 114 -0.84 10.18 3.01
CA ARG A 114 -0.16 9.69 4.21
C ARG A 114 -0.68 8.32 4.65
N MET A 115 -2.00 8.13 4.60
CA MET A 115 -2.63 6.86 4.96
C MET A 115 -2.31 5.76 3.94
N LEU A 116 -2.28 6.06 2.63
CA LEU A 116 -1.81 5.12 1.59
C LEU A 116 -0.33 4.72 1.80
N GLY A 117 0.51 5.67 2.22
CA GLY A 117 1.89 5.39 2.61
C GLY A 117 1.97 4.33 3.72
N ARG A 118 1.09 4.42 4.72
CA ARG A 118 0.98 3.39 5.78
C ARG A 118 0.53 2.04 5.23
N VAL A 119 -0.49 2.02 4.36
CA VAL A 119 -0.94 0.78 3.69
C VAL A 119 0.20 0.12 2.94
N ARG A 120 0.98 0.91 2.17
CA ARG A 120 2.11 0.41 1.39
C ARG A 120 3.18 -0.22 2.28
N VAL A 121 3.60 0.47 3.34
CA VAL A 121 4.61 -0.05 4.28
C VAL A 121 4.11 -1.34 4.94
N MET A 122 2.89 -1.34 5.46
CA MET A 122 2.30 -2.52 6.12
C MET A 122 2.13 -3.70 5.17
N SER A 123 1.81 -3.46 3.90
CA SER A 123 1.67 -4.49 2.87
C SER A 123 3.03 -5.06 2.44
N ALA A 124 4.08 -4.23 2.43
CA ALA A 124 5.44 -4.68 2.12
C ALA A 124 6.08 -5.48 3.27
N GLU A 125 5.68 -5.22 4.52
CA GLU A 125 6.26 -5.87 5.70
C GLU A 125 5.86 -7.33 5.88
N SER A 126 4.62 -7.72 5.56
CA SER A 126 4.22 -9.13 5.69
C SER A 126 3.01 -9.54 4.81
N PRO A 127 3.05 -10.75 4.21
CA PRO A 127 1.90 -11.30 3.49
C PRO A 127 0.63 -11.44 4.35
N SER A 128 0.80 -11.67 5.65
CA SER A 128 -0.33 -11.77 6.60
C SER A 128 -1.10 -10.46 6.73
N LYS A 129 -0.40 -9.30 6.69
CA LYS A 129 -1.05 -7.98 6.69
C LYS A 129 -1.77 -7.74 5.36
N CYS A 130 -1.20 -8.14 4.22
CA CYS A 130 -1.90 -8.11 2.93
C CYS A 130 -3.20 -8.90 2.94
N ALA A 131 -3.18 -10.12 3.52
CA ALA A 131 -4.38 -10.93 3.65
C ALA A 131 -5.47 -10.22 4.49
N ALA A 132 -5.08 -9.49 5.54
CA ALA A 132 -6.02 -8.68 6.33
C ALA A 132 -6.62 -7.52 5.52
N PHE A 133 -5.81 -6.78 4.76
CA PHE A 133 -6.29 -5.74 3.84
C PHE A 133 -7.29 -6.30 2.82
N LEU A 134 -6.98 -7.44 2.21
CA LEU A 134 -7.86 -8.11 1.24
C LEU A 134 -9.18 -8.54 1.86
N ARG A 135 -9.16 -9.16 3.04
CA ARG A 135 -10.37 -9.56 3.78
C ARG A 135 -11.24 -8.37 4.16
N LEU A 136 -10.63 -7.23 4.44
CA LEU A 136 -11.32 -5.97 4.76
C LEU A 136 -11.74 -5.18 3.53
N GLY A 137 -11.60 -5.70 2.31
CA GLY A 137 -12.09 -5.09 1.09
C GLY A 137 -11.31 -3.84 0.64
N PHE A 138 -10.02 -3.74 0.98
CA PHE A 138 -9.19 -2.62 0.56
C PHE A 138 -9.03 -2.53 -0.96
N LEU A 139 -8.92 -3.66 -1.64
CA LEU A 139 -8.66 -3.70 -3.07
C LEU A 139 -9.79 -3.05 -3.90
N PRO A 140 -11.08 -3.44 -3.76
CA PRO A 140 -12.16 -2.75 -4.44
C PRO A 140 -12.31 -1.28 -3.99
N MET A 141 -12.04 -0.95 -2.72
CA MET A 141 -12.05 0.43 -2.24
C MET A 141 -11.00 1.29 -2.95
N LEU A 142 -9.76 0.82 -3.08
CA LEU A 142 -8.69 1.54 -3.77
C LEU A 142 -9.03 1.73 -5.25
N LEU A 143 -9.57 0.70 -5.91
CA LEU A 143 -10.02 0.81 -7.29
C LEU A 143 -11.15 1.83 -7.46
N GLU A 144 -12.09 1.91 -6.51
CA GLU A 144 -13.13 2.94 -6.52
C GLU A 144 -12.55 4.35 -6.34
N LEU A 145 -11.58 4.53 -5.42
CA LEU A 145 -10.88 5.81 -5.27
C LEU A 145 -10.10 6.23 -6.52
N ILE A 146 -9.47 5.26 -7.20
CA ILE A 146 -8.68 5.52 -8.41
C ILE A 146 -9.60 5.75 -9.62
N PHE A 147 -10.69 5.00 -9.80
CA PHE A 147 -11.44 4.99 -11.07
C PHE A 147 -12.87 5.54 -10.97
N GLY A 148 -13.41 5.80 -9.78
CA GLY A 148 -14.80 6.23 -9.58
C GLY A 148 -15.10 7.64 -10.09
N ASN A 149 -14.16 8.58 -9.94
CA ASN A 149 -14.41 10.00 -10.25
C ASN A 149 -13.94 10.43 -11.65
N ALA A 150 -14.42 9.79 -12.71
CA ALA A 150 -14.01 10.08 -14.10
C ALA A 150 -14.36 11.51 -14.55
N GLU A 151 -15.54 12.01 -14.19
CA GLU A 151 -16.13 13.25 -14.73
C GLU A 151 -15.40 14.52 -14.27
N SER A 152 -14.77 14.48 -13.08
CA SER A 152 -13.96 15.59 -12.55
C SER A 152 -12.59 15.73 -13.24
N ARG A 153 -12.15 14.71 -14.00
CA ARG A 153 -10.79 14.63 -14.57
C ARG A 153 -10.70 14.98 -16.05
N ALA A 154 -11.84 15.19 -16.72
CA ALA A 154 -11.89 15.33 -18.16
C ALA A 154 -11.38 16.68 -18.71
N THR A 155 -11.14 17.67 -17.85
CA THR A 155 -10.94 19.07 -18.30
C THR A 155 -9.55 19.66 -18.08
N SER A 156 -8.62 18.97 -17.39
CA SER A 156 -7.24 19.48 -17.21
C SER A 156 -6.27 18.40 -16.73
N ALA A 157 -4.97 18.59 -17.00
CA ALA A 157 -3.91 17.76 -16.43
C ALA A 157 -4.06 17.65 -14.89
N PRO A 158 -3.85 16.46 -14.30
CA PRO A 158 -4.02 16.27 -12.87
C PRO A 158 -3.05 17.17 -12.11
N SER A 159 -3.54 17.87 -11.08
CA SER A 159 -2.67 18.61 -10.16
C SER A 159 -1.58 17.67 -9.58
N PRO A 160 -0.39 18.17 -9.24
CA PRO A 160 0.71 17.33 -8.77
C PRO A 160 0.33 16.48 -7.55
N ASP A 161 -0.46 17.02 -6.62
CA ASP A 161 -0.91 16.30 -5.43
C ASP A 161 -1.86 15.14 -5.79
N HIS A 162 -2.74 15.35 -6.77
CA HIS A 162 -3.65 14.31 -7.26
C HIS A 162 -2.89 13.23 -8.04
N ALA A 163 -1.91 13.60 -8.85
CA ALA A 163 -1.05 12.63 -9.53
C ALA A 163 -0.30 11.76 -8.52
N HIS A 164 0.25 12.36 -7.47
CA HIS A 164 0.93 11.63 -6.41
C HIS A 164 -0.01 10.67 -5.65
N PHE A 165 -1.24 11.10 -5.37
CA PHE A 165 -2.26 10.24 -4.78
C PHE A 165 -2.58 9.01 -5.65
N ILE A 166 -2.79 9.21 -6.95
CA ILE A 166 -3.08 8.11 -7.89
C ILE A 166 -1.91 7.14 -7.98
N ASP A 167 -0.67 7.65 -8.06
CA ASP A 167 0.53 6.82 -8.10
C ASP A 167 0.68 5.97 -6.83
N GLN A 168 0.46 6.55 -5.66
CA GLN A 168 0.48 5.82 -4.39
C GLN A 168 -0.62 4.77 -4.31
N ALA A 169 -1.86 5.14 -4.68
CA ALA A 169 -2.99 4.23 -4.66
C ALA A 169 -2.76 3.04 -5.59
N LEU A 170 -2.31 3.28 -6.83
CA LEU A 170 -2.01 2.23 -7.81
C LEU A 170 -0.87 1.33 -7.34
N SER A 171 0.16 1.89 -6.69
CA SER A 171 1.22 1.10 -6.09
C SER A 171 0.69 0.16 -5.00
N CYS A 172 -0.21 0.62 -4.13
CA CYS A 172 -0.86 -0.22 -3.13
C CYS A 172 -1.74 -1.30 -3.78
N THR A 173 -2.52 -0.94 -4.80
CA THR A 173 -3.36 -1.86 -5.56
C THR A 173 -2.54 -3.00 -6.17
N LEU A 174 -1.41 -2.70 -6.81
CA LEU A 174 -0.54 -3.73 -7.40
C LEU A 174 0.01 -4.70 -6.34
N ILE A 175 0.51 -4.19 -5.21
CA ILE A 175 1.00 -5.04 -4.10
C ILE A 175 -0.10 -5.98 -3.58
N LEU A 176 -1.34 -5.48 -3.47
CA LEU A 176 -2.46 -6.28 -2.99
C LEU A 176 -2.97 -7.28 -4.05
N LEU A 177 -2.85 -6.97 -5.34
CA LEU A 177 -3.23 -7.87 -6.43
C LEU A 177 -2.31 -9.09 -6.54
N ASP A 178 -1.02 -8.94 -6.23
CA ASP A 178 -0.06 -10.05 -6.25
C ASP A 178 -0.46 -11.20 -5.30
N LEU A 179 -1.25 -10.90 -4.26
CA LEU A 179 -1.74 -11.86 -3.27
C LEU A 179 -3.27 -12.05 -3.30
N GLY A 180 -3.96 -11.27 -4.13
CA GLY A 180 -5.42 -11.16 -4.15
C GLY A 180 -6.08 -11.79 -5.36
N GLY A 181 -7.41 -11.91 -5.31
CA GLY A 181 -8.20 -12.33 -6.47
C GLY A 181 -8.36 -11.20 -7.48
N LEU A 182 -8.16 -11.52 -8.76
CA LEU A 182 -8.26 -10.55 -9.87
C LEU A 182 -9.70 -10.18 -10.24
N GLN A 183 -10.69 -10.86 -9.66
CA GLN A 183 -12.13 -10.65 -9.94
C GLN A 183 -12.60 -9.22 -9.71
N CYS A 184 -12.03 -8.51 -8.72
CA CYS A 184 -12.37 -7.12 -8.43
C CYS A 184 -12.09 -6.17 -9.59
N LEU A 185 -11.10 -6.47 -10.45
CA LEU A 185 -10.77 -5.65 -11.62
C LEU A 185 -11.93 -5.56 -12.61
N ASN A 186 -12.86 -6.53 -12.60
CA ASN A 186 -14.04 -6.49 -13.48
C ASN A 186 -14.95 -5.27 -13.24
N MET A 187 -14.82 -4.54 -12.14
CA MET A 187 -15.48 -3.24 -11.97
C MET A 187 -15.08 -2.22 -13.05
N LEU A 188 -13.89 -2.37 -13.66
CA LEU A 188 -13.44 -1.54 -14.78
C LEU A 188 -14.21 -1.80 -16.07
N LYS A 189 -15.10 -2.80 -16.13
CA LYS A 189 -16.04 -2.97 -17.26
C LYS A 189 -17.11 -1.87 -17.27
N GLU A 190 -17.37 -1.23 -16.13
CA GLU A 190 -18.29 -0.10 -16.06
C GLU A 190 -17.76 1.07 -16.90
N GLN A 191 -18.65 1.71 -17.67
CA GLN A 191 -18.27 2.71 -18.66
C GLN A 191 -17.54 3.92 -18.05
N SER A 192 -17.99 4.39 -16.88
CA SER A 192 -17.36 5.51 -16.16
C SER A 192 -15.94 5.17 -15.69
N LYS A 193 -15.76 3.99 -15.08
CA LYS A 193 -14.46 3.51 -14.58
C LYS A 193 -13.49 3.21 -15.72
N LEU A 194 -13.99 2.65 -16.82
CA LEU A 194 -13.20 2.45 -18.04
C LEU A 194 -12.77 3.78 -18.66
N ALA A 195 -13.66 4.78 -18.71
CA ALA A 195 -13.29 6.12 -19.16
C ALA A 195 -12.21 6.73 -18.26
N SER A 196 -12.33 6.58 -16.93
CA SER A 196 -11.29 7.01 -15.99
C SER A 196 -9.95 6.33 -16.24
N PHE A 197 -9.95 5.01 -16.54
CA PHE A 197 -8.73 4.27 -16.86
C PHE A 197 -8.04 4.88 -18.09
N LEU A 198 -8.81 5.19 -19.13
CA LEU A 198 -8.28 5.75 -20.38
C LEU A 198 -7.75 7.17 -20.18
N VAL A 199 -8.45 8.02 -19.43
CA VAL A 199 -7.99 9.37 -19.09
C VAL A 199 -6.66 9.32 -18.32
N LEU A 200 -6.54 8.42 -17.34
CA LEU A 200 -5.28 8.22 -16.60
C LEU A 200 -4.16 7.68 -17.49
N PHE A 201 -4.47 6.83 -18.46
CA PHE A 201 -3.47 6.31 -19.40
C PHE A 201 -2.97 7.39 -20.38
N GLU A 202 -3.87 8.30 -20.79
CA GLU A 202 -3.56 9.39 -21.72
C GLU A 202 -2.80 10.53 -21.01
N HIS A 203 -3.35 11.03 -19.90
CA HIS A 203 -2.91 12.25 -19.21
C HIS A 203 -2.17 12.01 -17.89
N GLY A 204 -2.03 10.76 -17.44
CA GLY A 204 -1.32 10.43 -16.20
C GLY A 204 0.19 10.60 -16.30
N THR A 205 0.85 10.55 -15.14
CA THR A 205 2.31 10.54 -15.04
C THR A 205 2.90 9.27 -15.66
N VAL A 206 4.21 9.27 -15.94
CA VAL A 206 4.91 8.08 -16.43
C VAL A 206 4.74 6.90 -15.45
N THR A 207 4.79 7.18 -14.14
CA THR A 207 4.54 6.23 -13.05
C THR A 207 3.13 5.66 -13.08
N THR A 208 2.10 6.50 -13.29
CA THR A 208 0.72 6.04 -13.47
C THR A 208 0.64 5.10 -14.67
N LYS A 209 1.20 5.49 -15.82
CA LYS A 209 1.17 4.67 -17.04
C LYS A 209 1.88 3.33 -16.86
N ILE A 210 3.03 3.31 -16.19
CA ILE A 210 3.73 2.06 -15.82
C ILE A 210 2.83 1.17 -14.97
N SER A 211 2.20 1.71 -13.93
CA SER A 211 1.30 0.97 -13.05
C SER A 211 0.08 0.41 -13.81
N LEU A 212 -0.50 1.18 -14.73
CA LEU A 212 -1.60 0.74 -15.58
C LEU A 212 -1.16 -0.35 -16.58
N CYS A 213 0.06 -0.26 -17.14
CA CYS A 213 0.63 -1.34 -17.97
C CYS A 213 0.77 -2.64 -17.16
N ARG A 214 1.26 -2.55 -15.92
CA ARG A 214 1.34 -3.71 -15.01
C ARG A 214 -0.04 -4.29 -14.73
N LEU A 215 -1.07 -3.47 -14.51
CA LEU A 215 -2.44 -3.96 -14.36
C LEU A 215 -2.91 -4.72 -15.60
N VAL A 216 -2.66 -4.20 -16.80
CA VAL A 216 -3.01 -4.90 -18.05
C VAL A 216 -2.29 -6.24 -18.17
N GLU A 217 -0.99 -6.27 -17.84
CA GLU A 217 -0.21 -7.50 -17.77
C GLU A 217 -0.81 -8.49 -16.76
N THR A 218 -1.13 -8.05 -15.54
CA THR A 218 -1.73 -8.91 -14.49
C THR A 218 -3.07 -9.50 -14.92
N MET A 219 -3.89 -8.74 -15.65
CA MET A 219 -5.18 -9.24 -16.19
C MET A 219 -4.99 -10.39 -17.20
N SER A 220 -3.85 -10.46 -17.89
CA SER A 220 -3.59 -11.56 -18.82
C SER A 220 -3.43 -12.92 -18.12
N SER A 221 -3.11 -12.92 -16.83
CA SER A 221 -2.82 -14.12 -16.04
C SER A 221 -4.05 -14.86 -15.52
N SER A 222 -5.27 -14.31 -15.68
CA SER A 222 -6.50 -14.86 -15.10
C SER A 222 -7.64 -14.91 -16.11
N PHE A 223 -8.37 -16.03 -16.13
CA PHE A 223 -9.54 -16.20 -16.98
C PHE A 223 -10.69 -15.26 -16.59
N GLU A 224 -10.82 -14.94 -15.30
CA GLU A 224 -11.86 -14.07 -14.75
C GLU A 224 -11.81 -12.64 -15.28
N THR A 225 -10.63 -12.19 -15.74
CA THR A 225 -10.44 -10.83 -16.28
C THR A 225 -10.25 -10.81 -17.81
N LYS A 226 -10.37 -11.96 -18.48
CA LYS A 226 -10.11 -12.11 -19.92
C LYS A 226 -10.94 -11.18 -20.81
N GLU A 227 -12.22 -10.98 -20.48
CA GLU A 227 -13.11 -10.08 -21.23
C GLU A 227 -12.69 -8.61 -21.09
N LEU A 228 -12.34 -8.19 -19.86
CA LEU A 228 -11.84 -6.85 -19.60
C LEU A 228 -10.50 -6.62 -20.31
N PHE A 229 -9.58 -7.57 -20.19
CA PHE A 229 -8.28 -7.55 -20.86
C PHE A 229 -8.44 -7.38 -22.38
N THR A 230 -9.35 -8.16 -22.98
CA THR A 230 -9.67 -8.06 -24.41
C THR A 230 -10.25 -6.68 -24.74
N THR A 231 -11.18 -6.17 -23.92
CA THR A 231 -11.80 -4.85 -24.12
C THR A 231 -10.77 -3.73 -24.10
N LEU A 232 -9.84 -3.75 -23.13
CA LEU A 232 -8.74 -2.78 -23.04
C LEU A 232 -7.79 -2.90 -24.24
N GLY A 233 -7.48 -4.12 -24.68
CA GLY A 233 -6.65 -4.38 -25.85
C GLY A 233 -7.18 -3.81 -27.16
N HIS A 234 -8.51 -3.64 -27.30
CA HIS A 234 -9.10 -3.02 -28.50
C HIS A 234 -9.12 -1.48 -28.44
N ARG A 235 -8.67 -0.87 -27.33
CA ARG A 235 -8.62 0.60 -27.22
C ARG A 235 -7.30 1.14 -27.76
N LEU A 236 -7.38 1.83 -28.90
CA LEU A 236 -6.22 2.45 -29.55
C LEU A 236 -5.47 3.42 -28.64
N GLN A 237 -6.16 4.11 -27.72
CA GLN A 237 -5.53 4.98 -26.73
C GLN A 237 -4.51 4.23 -25.86
N ILE A 238 -4.84 3.00 -25.44
CA ILE A 238 -3.95 2.15 -24.64
C ILE A 238 -2.78 1.67 -25.48
N ILE A 239 -3.06 1.15 -26.68
CA ILE A 239 -2.01 0.68 -27.59
C ILE A 239 -1.01 1.79 -27.91
N ARG A 240 -1.49 2.95 -28.35
CA ARG A 240 -0.64 4.10 -28.69
C ARG A 240 0.17 4.57 -27.49
N GLY A 241 -0.46 4.67 -26.32
CA GLY A 241 0.25 5.06 -25.10
C GLY A 241 1.33 4.05 -24.70
N MET A 242 1.10 2.74 -24.86
CA MET A 242 2.13 1.72 -24.62
C MET A 242 3.29 1.82 -25.61
N ILE A 243 3.01 2.05 -26.90
CA ILE A 243 4.05 2.24 -27.93
C ILE A 243 4.87 3.52 -27.68
N LEU A 244 4.23 4.58 -27.21
CA LEU A 244 4.93 5.81 -26.81
C LEU A 244 5.88 5.58 -25.63
N LEU A 245 5.52 4.72 -24.67
CA LEU A 245 6.41 4.36 -23.57
C LEU A 245 7.66 3.59 -24.03
N LEU A 246 7.61 2.87 -25.16
CA LEU A 246 8.79 2.17 -25.70
C LEU A 246 9.89 3.13 -26.17
N HIS A 247 9.55 4.38 -26.45
CA HIS A 247 10.49 5.41 -26.88
C HIS A 247 11.09 6.20 -25.69
N GLN A 248 10.66 5.87 -24.46
CA GLN A 248 11.17 6.48 -23.23
C GLN A 248 12.36 5.66 -22.68
N ASP A 249 12.77 5.96 -21.44
CA ASP A 249 13.87 5.26 -20.77
C ASP A 249 13.66 3.73 -20.72
N PRO A 250 14.75 2.92 -20.78
CA PRO A 250 14.62 1.46 -20.82
C PRO A 250 13.94 0.84 -19.60
N GLU A 251 14.07 1.46 -18.42
CA GLU A 251 13.40 1.02 -17.20
C GLU A 251 11.87 1.23 -17.25
N VAL A 252 11.42 2.30 -17.91
CA VAL A 252 10.00 2.63 -18.12
C VAL A 252 9.38 1.68 -19.15
N SER A 253 10.16 1.34 -20.17
CA SER A 253 9.73 0.52 -21.30
C SER A 253 9.42 -0.93 -20.91
N GLU A 254 10.04 -1.46 -19.85
CA GLU A 254 9.86 -2.86 -19.44
C GLU A 254 8.38 -3.23 -19.20
N ALA A 255 7.66 -2.40 -18.44
CA ALA A 255 6.24 -2.66 -18.13
C ALA A 255 5.38 -2.61 -19.41
N ALA A 256 5.69 -1.69 -20.32
CA ALA A 256 4.99 -1.59 -21.61
C ALA A 256 5.26 -2.82 -22.48
N ILE A 257 6.51 -3.30 -22.56
CA ILE A 257 6.87 -4.50 -23.34
C ILE A 257 6.15 -5.74 -22.81
N LYS A 258 6.08 -5.91 -21.48
CA LYS A 258 5.37 -7.05 -20.89
C LYS A 258 3.87 -6.99 -21.18
N ALA A 259 3.25 -5.82 -20.98
CA ALA A 259 1.84 -5.60 -21.30
C ALA A 259 1.54 -5.84 -22.78
N ILE A 260 2.32 -5.28 -23.70
CA ILE A 260 2.17 -5.51 -25.14
C ILE A 260 2.38 -7.00 -25.47
N SER A 261 3.40 -7.64 -24.90
CA SER A 261 3.67 -9.06 -25.13
C SER A 261 2.48 -9.93 -24.72
N SER A 262 1.83 -9.58 -23.60
CA SER A 262 0.61 -10.24 -23.14
C SER A 262 -0.55 -10.01 -24.12
N LEU A 263 -0.75 -8.79 -24.63
CA LEU A 263 -1.81 -8.46 -25.58
C LEU A 263 -1.60 -9.12 -26.95
N CYS A 264 -0.35 -9.23 -27.40
CA CYS A 264 0.03 -9.94 -28.62
C CYS A 264 -0.29 -11.43 -28.61
N SER A 265 -0.62 -12.02 -27.45
CA SER A 265 -1.13 -13.40 -27.39
C SER A 265 -2.53 -13.54 -28.01
N LEU A 266 -3.27 -12.43 -28.12
CA LEU A 266 -4.59 -12.37 -28.74
C LEU A 266 -4.44 -11.97 -30.21
N GLU A 267 -4.81 -12.88 -31.11
CA GLU A 267 -4.67 -12.70 -32.55
C GLU A 267 -5.36 -11.43 -33.08
N SER A 268 -6.55 -11.12 -32.58
CA SER A 268 -7.30 -9.91 -32.98
C SER A 268 -6.60 -8.60 -32.62
N ILE A 269 -5.85 -8.58 -31.51
CA ILE A 269 -5.14 -7.38 -31.02
C ILE A 269 -3.75 -7.27 -31.64
N ARG A 270 -3.11 -8.40 -31.96
CA ARG A 270 -1.82 -8.46 -32.64
C ARG A 270 -1.85 -7.66 -33.96
N GLU A 271 -2.89 -7.82 -34.78
CA GLU A 271 -3.02 -7.06 -36.02
C GLU A 271 -3.09 -5.54 -35.78
N ILE A 272 -3.81 -5.12 -34.73
CA ILE A 272 -3.96 -3.71 -34.37
C ILE A 272 -2.60 -3.14 -33.93
N LEU A 273 -1.88 -3.87 -33.08
CA LEU A 273 -0.54 -3.49 -32.62
C LEU A 273 0.45 -3.32 -33.77
N LEU A 274 0.41 -4.21 -34.76
CA LEU A 274 1.25 -4.11 -35.96
C LEU A 274 0.91 -2.87 -36.78
N ARG A 275 -0.38 -2.59 -36.99
CA ARG A 275 -0.85 -1.38 -37.72
C ARG A 275 -0.48 -0.08 -37.02
N GLU A 276 -0.47 -0.07 -35.69
CA GLU A 276 -0.11 1.10 -34.87
C GLU A 276 1.40 1.28 -34.70
N GLY A 277 2.22 0.49 -35.41
CA GLY A 277 3.67 0.71 -35.51
C GLY A 277 4.50 0.04 -34.41
N LEU A 278 4.01 -1.05 -33.80
CA LEU A 278 4.74 -1.78 -32.75
C LEU A 278 6.15 -2.20 -33.17
N ILE A 279 6.34 -2.67 -34.41
CA ILE A 279 7.66 -3.10 -34.91
C ILE A 279 8.67 -1.95 -34.83
N ASN A 280 8.28 -0.74 -35.27
CA ASN A 280 9.15 0.43 -35.22
C ASN A 280 9.48 0.82 -33.77
N GLY A 281 8.49 0.76 -32.86
CA GLY A 281 8.71 1.01 -31.44
C GLY A 281 9.67 0.01 -30.79
N LEU A 282 9.56 -1.28 -31.12
CA LEU A 282 10.47 -2.31 -30.61
C LEU A 282 11.89 -2.16 -31.17
N LEU A 283 12.02 -1.84 -32.46
CA LEU A 283 13.33 -1.56 -33.08
C LEU A 283 13.99 -0.34 -32.44
N ALA A 284 13.24 0.74 -32.22
CA ALA A 284 13.72 1.94 -31.52
C ALA A 284 14.20 1.58 -30.11
N TYR A 285 13.38 0.87 -29.33
CA TYR A 285 13.75 0.41 -27.98
C TYR A 285 15.02 -0.45 -27.98
N ILE A 286 15.11 -1.48 -28.84
CA ILE A 286 16.28 -2.37 -28.91
C ILE A 286 17.53 -1.60 -29.34
N SER A 287 17.40 -0.66 -30.27
CA SER A 287 18.52 0.18 -30.72
C SER A 287 19.04 1.07 -29.60
N HIS A 288 18.13 1.71 -28.85
CA HIS A 288 18.49 2.56 -27.72
C HIS A 288 19.10 1.76 -26.58
N ALA A 289 18.54 0.59 -26.31
CA ALA A 289 19.01 -0.29 -25.26
C ALA A 289 20.39 -0.92 -25.54
N LYS A 290 20.80 -1.08 -26.80
CA LYS A 290 22.18 -1.48 -27.14
C LYS A 290 23.23 -0.43 -26.77
N THR A 291 22.81 0.83 -26.62
CA THR A 291 23.70 1.95 -26.26
C THR A 291 23.82 2.16 -24.74
N GLN A 292 22.94 1.56 -23.94
CA GLN A 292 22.94 1.68 -22.48
C GLN A 292 23.22 0.31 -21.84
N GLU A 293 24.19 0.23 -20.91
CA GLU A 293 24.60 -1.04 -20.27
C GLU A 293 23.49 -1.70 -19.42
N ARG A 294 22.39 -0.99 -19.12
CA ARG A 294 21.27 -1.48 -18.30
C ARG A 294 19.94 -1.30 -19.02
N ALA A 295 19.56 -2.32 -19.78
CA ALA A 295 18.23 -2.42 -20.34
C ALA A 295 17.61 -3.80 -20.01
N PRO A 296 16.86 -3.89 -18.89
CA PRO A 296 16.45 -5.19 -18.32
C PRO A 296 15.52 -5.99 -19.25
N ALA A 297 14.80 -5.32 -20.15
CA ALA A 297 13.80 -5.95 -21.02
C ALA A 297 14.22 -6.13 -22.49
N VAL A 298 15.50 -5.96 -22.85
CA VAL A 298 15.96 -6.11 -24.25
C VAL A 298 15.64 -7.49 -24.81
N HIS A 299 15.94 -8.52 -24.03
CA HIS A 299 15.64 -9.89 -24.44
C HIS A 299 14.13 -10.10 -24.64
N LEU A 300 13.28 -9.46 -23.82
CA LEU A 300 11.83 -9.53 -23.99
C LEU A 300 11.38 -8.83 -25.28
N GLY A 301 11.95 -7.65 -25.58
CA GLY A 301 11.70 -6.93 -26.82
C GLY A 301 12.14 -7.71 -28.06
N MET A 302 13.32 -8.33 -28.02
CA MET A 302 13.83 -9.19 -29.10
C MET A 302 12.94 -10.40 -29.34
N ARG A 303 12.59 -11.14 -28.27
CA ARG A 303 11.67 -12.29 -28.37
C ARG A 303 10.30 -11.89 -28.91
N LEU A 304 9.79 -10.72 -28.53
CA LEU A 304 8.52 -10.21 -29.04
C LEU A 304 8.62 -9.89 -30.53
N LEU A 305 9.72 -9.26 -30.97
CA LEU A 305 9.97 -8.96 -32.37
C LEU A 305 10.08 -10.24 -33.21
N GLU A 306 10.82 -11.25 -32.74
CA GLU A 306 10.94 -12.57 -33.39
C GLU A 306 9.60 -13.28 -33.54
N ARG A 307 8.67 -13.11 -32.58
CA ARG A 307 7.32 -13.69 -32.65
C ARG A 307 6.40 -12.97 -33.66
N LEU A 308 6.73 -11.75 -34.05
CA LEU A 308 5.91 -10.90 -34.92
C LEU A 308 6.36 -10.92 -36.39
N LEU A 309 7.57 -11.40 -36.66
CA LEU A 309 8.16 -11.59 -38.00
C LEU A 309 7.95 -13.02 -38.50
#